data_AF-A0A7Y2E5F2-F1
#
_entry.id   AF-A0A7Y2E5F2-F1
#
_cell.length_a   1.000
_cell.length_b   1.000
_cell.length_c   1.000
_cell.angle_alpha   90.00
_cell.angle_beta   90.00
_cell.angle_gamma   90.00
#
_symmetry.space_group_name_H-M   'P 1'
#
loop_
_entity.id
_entity.type
_entity.pdbx_description
1 polymer ?
#
loop_
_entity_poly.entity_id
_entity_poly.type
_entity_poly.pdbx_seq_one_letter_code
_entity_poly.pdbx_strand_id
1 'polypeptide(L)'
;MVVYEDESEQWFRDVLENHEEEARQRAFSLVEEGHTDENGCIVTPTAYPRKVIFHGRQTYAYRFIHCVLEGEIAGRDQVVRHRCHNRLCINPAHLALGTQADNKRDDWENWAGGVDFDFL
;
A
#
# COMPACT_ATOMS: atom_id res chain seq x y z
N MET A 1 5.31 -1.52 28.67
CA MET A 1 4.81 -2.16 27.44
C MET A 1 5.58 -1.52 26.31
N VAL A 2 6.61 -2.19 25.78
CA VAL A 2 7.45 -1.63 24.71
C VAL A 2 6.68 -1.83 23.42
N VAL A 3 6.16 -0.75 22.84
CA VAL A 3 5.55 -0.79 21.51
C VAL A 3 6.72 -0.97 20.54
N TYR A 4 6.87 -2.18 20.00
CA TYR A 4 7.87 -2.45 18.96
C TYR A 4 7.35 -1.85 17.67
N GLU A 5 7.77 -0.63 17.39
CA GLU A 5 7.49 0.02 16.11
C GLU A 5 8.51 -0.46 15.07
N ASP A 6 8.03 -1.01 13.97
CA ASP A 6 8.89 -1.39 12.84
C ASP A 6 9.59 -0.15 12.26
N GLU A 7 10.80 -0.31 11.72
CA GLU A 7 11.54 0.79 11.08
C GLU A 7 10.71 1.51 9.99
N SER A 8 9.79 0.77 9.35
CA SER A 8 8.87 1.34 8.36
C SER A 8 7.81 2.22 8.99
N GLU A 9 7.32 1.88 10.19
CA GLU A 9 6.32 2.68 10.93
C GLU A 9 6.95 3.97 11.44
N GLN A 10 8.14 3.87 12.02
CA GLN A 10 8.89 5.04 12.50
C GLN A 10 9.21 5.98 11.34
N TRP A 11 9.60 5.44 10.19
CA TRP A 11 9.87 6.25 9.01
C TRP A 11 8.62 6.92 8.44
N PHE A 12 7.51 6.18 8.25
CA PHE A 12 6.27 6.79 7.77
C PHE A 12 5.73 7.82 8.75
N ARG A 13 5.88 7.59 10.05
CA ARG A 13 5.51 8.55 11.07
C ARG A 13 6.33 9.83 10.95
N ASP A 14 7.66 9.72 10.89
CA ASP A 14 8.54 10.89 10.72
C ASP A 14 8.20 11.67 9.44
N VAL A 15 7.94 10.95 8.34
CA VAL A 15 7.50 11.54 7.08
C VAL A 15 6.17 12.30 7.24
N LEU A 16 5.20 11.75 7.95
CA LEU A 16 3.89 12.38 8.17
C LEU A 16 3.92 13.49 9.21
N GLU A 17 4.79 13.43 10.22
CA GLU A 17 4.89 14.46 11.27
C GLU A 17 5.75 15.66 10.84
N ASN A 18 6.88 15.41 10.17
CA ASN A 18 7.88 16.43 9.87
C ASN A 18 7.90 16.85 8.38
N HIS A 19 7.41 16.00 7.48
CA HIS A 19 7.56 16.17 6.03
C HIS A 19 6.26 15.94 5.23
N GLU A 20 5.09 16.12 5.86
CA GLU A 20 3.80 15.77 5.26
C GLU A 20 3.57 16.46 3.91
N GLU A 21 3.78 17.77 3.86
CA GLU A 21 3.54 18.57 2.65
C GLU A 21 4.47 18.14 1.50
N GLU A 22 5.74 17.91 1.79
CA GLU A 22 6.74 17.45 0.80
C GLU A 22 6.40 16.04 0.30
N ALA A 23 6.00 15.15 1.22
CA ALA A 23 5.58 13.80 0.88
C ALA A 23 4.33 13.81 -0.01
N ARG A 24 3.34 14.64 0.31
CA ARG A 24 2.11 14.79 -0.47
C ARG A 24 2.40 15.34 -1.86
N GLN A 25 3.21 16.40 -1.96
CA GLN A 25 3.65 16.92 -3.25
C GLN A 25 4.35 15.85 -4.09
N ARG A 26 5.21 15.04 -3.45
CA ARG A 26 5.88 13.93 -4.14
C ARG A 26 4.89 12.86 -4.60
N ALA A 27 3.90 12.52 -3.78
CA ALA A 27 2.84 11.59 -4.14
C ALA A 27 2.02 12.10 -5.34
N PHE A 28 1.61 13.37 -5.34
CA PHE A 28 0.89 13.97 -6.47
C PHE A 28 1.73 14.01 -7.75
N SER A 29 3.00 14.44 -7.65
CA SER A 29 3.93 14.42 -8.79
C SER A 29 4.02 13.04 -9.43
N LEU A 30 4.07 11.96 -8.63
CA LEU A 30 4.13 10.60 -9.16
C LEU A 30 2.86 10.19 -9.90
N VAL A 31 1.70 10.62 -9.39
CA VAL A 31 0.39 10.37 -9.99
C VAL A 31 0.26 11.13 -11.32
N GLU A 32 0.71 12.38 -11.37
CA GLU A 32 0.71 13.21 -12.59
C GLU A 32 1.68 12.71 -13.66
N GLU A 33 2.81 12.12 -13.26
CA GLU A 33 3.75 11.46 -14.18
C GLU A 33 3.18 10.18 -14.82
N GLY A 34 2.13 9.60 -14.23
CA GLY A 34 1.50 8.37 -14.72
C GLY A 34 0.51 8.62 -15.85
N HIS A 35 0.36 7.63 -16.74
CA HIS A 35 -0.67 7.66 -17.76
C HIS A 35 -1.94 7.00 -17.26
N THR A 36 -3.09 7.63 -17.47
CA THR A 36 -4.38 7.02 -17.14
C THR A 36 -4.81 6.09 -18.28
N ASP A 37 -5.17 4.88 -17.93
CA ASP A 37 -5.66 3.83 -18.82
C ASP A 37 -7.21 3.86 -18.93
N GLU A 38 -7.79 3.08 -19.85
CA GLU A 38 -9.25 2.95 -20.03
C GLU A 38 -9.98 2.49 -18.76
N ASN A 39 -9.29 1.75 -17.90
CA ASN A 39 -9.81 1.28 -16.61
C ASN A 39 -9.68 2.32 -15.48
N GLY A 40 -9.23 3.55 -15.78
CA GLY A 40 -8.91 4.57 -14.77
C GLY A 40 -7.65 4.24 -13.95
N CYS A 41 -6.87 3.24 -14.37
CA CYS A 41 -5.60 2.90 -13.73
C CYS A 41 -4.54 3.92 -14.12
N ILE A 42 -3.83 4.46 -13.14
CA ILE A 42 -2.66 5.31 -13.39
C ILE A 42 -1.45 4.40 -13.42
N VAL A 43 -0.88 4.20 -14.61
CA VAL A 43 0.25 3.29 -14.84
C VAL A 43 1.45 4.08 -15.33
N THR A 44 2.63 3.71 -14.82
CA THR A 44 3.89 4.22 -15.36
C THR A 44 4.39 3.26 -16.44
N PRO A 45 5.12 3.74 -17.47
CA PRO A 45 5.59 2.90 -18.60
C PRO A 45 6.72 1.92 -18.22
N THR A 46 6.79 1.50 -16.96
CA THR A 46 7.77 0.57 -16.41
C THR A 46 7.23 -0.85 -16.38
N ALA A 47 8.06 -1.84 -16.75
CA ALA A 47 7.70 -3.26 -16.72
C ALA A 47 7.47 -3.82 -15.29
N TYR A 48 7.93 -3.11 -14.26
CA TYR A 48 7.83 -3.52 -12.86
C TYR A 48 7.18 -2.41 -12.02
N PRO A 49 6.62 -2.75 -10.84
CA PRO A 49 6.06 -1.76 -9.92
C PRO A 49 7.08 -0.68 -9.60
N ARG A 50 6.70 0.59 -9.83
CA ARG A 50 7.58 1.73 -9.62
C ARG A 50 8.00 1.79 -8.15
N LYS A 51 9.29 2.01 -7.91
CA LYS A 51 9.86 2.26 -6.58
C LYS A 51 10.24 3.72 -6.46
N VAL A 52 10.14 4.25 -5.26
CA VAL A 52 10.47 5.64 -4.92
C VAL A 52 11.44 5.64 -3.76
N ILE A 53 12.37 6.57 -3.78
CA ILE A 53 13.29 6.82 -2.68
C ILE A 53 12.87 8.15 -2.07
N PHE A 54 12.53 8.15 -0.79
CA PHE A 54 12.14 9.35 -0.04
C PHE A 54 12.88 9.32 1.30
N HIS A 55 13.55 10.43 1.66
CA HIS A 55 14.34 10.55 2.90
C HIS A 55 15.25 9.32 3.18
N GLY A 56 15.97 8.85 2.16
CA GLY A 56 16.92 7.74 2.28
C GLY A 56 16.32 6.32 2.34
N ARG A 57 14.99 6.17 2.34
CA ARG A 57 14.31 4.86 2.32
C ARG A 57 13.68 4.60 0.95
N GLN A 58 13.87 3.37 0.44
CA GLN A 58 13.21 2.91 -0.78
C GLN A 58 11.90 2.19 -0.44
N THR A 59 10.80 2.61 -1.06
CA THR A 59 9.49 1.94 -0.95
C THR A 59 8.81 1.84 -2.32
N TYR A 60 7.71 1.08 -2.40
CA TYR A 60 6.90 1.03 -3.62
C TYR A 60 6.08 2.31 -3.77
N ALA A 61 5.93 2.80 -5.01
CA ALA A 61 5.19 4.02 -5.32
C ALA A 61 3.73 3.93 -4.85
N TYR A 62 3.04 2.83 -5.16
CA TYR A 62 1.64 2.62 -4.73
C TYR A 62 1.53 2.64 -3.20
N ARG A 63 2.47 2.02 -2.49
CA ARG A 63 2.47 2.00 -1.02
C ARG A 63 2.69 3.40 -0.46
N PHE A 64 3.68 4.12 -0.99
CA PHE A 64 3.96 5.49 -0.59
C PHE A 64 2.76 6.41 -0.79
N ILE A 65 2.19 6.41 -1.99
CA ILE A 65 1.04 7.26 -2.35
C ILE A 65 -0.13 6.99 -1.42
N HIS A 66 -0.47 5.73 -1.17
CA HIS A 66 -1.58 5.38 -0.29
C HIS A 66 -1.34 5.82 1.16
N CYS A 67 -0.17 5.51 1.74
CA CYS A 67 0.14 5.87 3.12
C CYS A 67 0.18 7.39 3.34
N VAL A 68 0.72 8.13 2.37
CA VAL A 68 0.85 9.59 2.46
C VAL A 68 -0.47 10.31 2.24
N LEU A 69 -1.30 9.86 1.30
CA LEU A 69 -2.58 10.51 1.00
C LEU A 69 -3.66 10.20 2.04
N GLU A 70 -3.70 8.98 2.56
CA GLU A 70 -4.63 8.60 3.62
C GLU A 70 -4.11 8.97 5.03
N GLY A 71 -2.83 9.32 5.16
CA GLY A 71 -2.19 9.59 6.45
C GLY A 71 -2.04 8.34 7.31
N GLU A 72 -2.02 7.15 6.70
CA GLU A 72 -1.91 5.88 7.40
C GLU A 72 -0.45 5.42 7.51
N ILE A 73 -0.04 5.10 8.73
CA ILE A 73 1.28 4.52 9.01
C ILE A 73 1.19 3.01 8.73
N ALA A 74 1.50 2.62 7.49
CA ALA A 74 1.49 1.20 7.13
C ALA A 74 2.73 0.48 7.68
N GLY A 75 2.54 -0.32 8.73
CA GLY A 75 3.58 -1.16 9.28
C GLY A 75 4.02 -2.28 8.36
N ARG A 76 4.99 -3.09 8.80
CA ARG A 76 5.48 -4.24 8.01
C ARG A 76 4.40 -5.30 7.78
N ASP A 77 3.45 -5.41 8.71
CA ASP A 77 2.35 -6.37 8.63
C ASP A 77 1.19 -5.91 7.74
N GLN A 78 1.16 -4.63 7.38
CA GLN A 78 0.14 -4.07 6.50
C GLN A 78 0.61 -4.08 5.05
N VAL A 79 -0.27 -4.56 4.18
CA VAL A 79 -0.03 -4.68 2.74
C VAL A 79 -1.03 -3.83 1.98
N VAL A 80 -0.54 -3.00 1.08
CA VAL A 80 -1.41 -2.23 0.17
C VAL A 80 -1.81 -3.14 -0.98
N ARG A 81 -3.12 -3.39 -1.09
CA ARG A 81 -3.73 -4.24 -2.12
C ARG A 81 -4.29 -3.37 -3.25
N HIS A 82 -4.29 -3.94 -4.46
CA HIS A 82 -4.83 -3.30 -5.66
C HIS A 82 -6.23 -3.85 -5.92
N ARG A 83 -7.25 -2.99 -5.94
CA ARG A 83 -8.63 -3.39 -6.29
C ARG A 83 -8.82 -3.60 -7.80
N CYS A 84 -7.94 -3.02 -8.61
CA CYS A 84 -7.97 -3.12 -10.07
C CYS A 84 -7.27 -4.36 -10.63
N HIS A 85 -6.72 -5.24 -9.78
CA HIS A 85 -5.87 -6.39 -10.17
C HIS A 85 -4.64 -6.04 -11.02
N ASN A 86 -4.30 -4.75 -11.16
CA ASN A 86 -3.12 -4.29 -11.89
C ASN A 86 -2.00 -3.89 -10.91
N ARG A 87 -0.91 -4.67 -10.90
CA ARG A 87 0.26 -4.45 -10.03
C ARG A 87 1.08 -3.20 -10.35
N LEU A 88 0.87 -2.60 -11.53
CA LEU A 88 1.56 -1.39 -11.97
C LEU A 88 0.76 -0.13 -11.65
N CYS A 89 -0.47 -0.27 -11.16
CA CYS A 89 -1.34 0.85 -10.88
C CYS A 89 -0.87 1.59 -9.62
N ILE A 90 -0.73 2.91 -9.75
CA ILE A 90 -0.39 3.83 -8.65
C ILE A 90 -1.56 4.76 -8.29
N ASN A 91 -2.75 4.51 -8.84
CA ASN A 91 -3.93 5.33 -8.56
C ASN A 91 -4.39 5.13 -7.11
N PRO A 92 -4.39 6.17 -6.25
CA PRO A 92 -4.84 6.05 -4.87
C PRO A 92 -6.26 5.49 -4.72
N ALA A 93 -7.18 5.81 -5.64
CA ALA A 93 -8.55 5.30 -5.60
C ALA A 93 -8.64 3.78 -5.82
N HIS A 94 -7.62 3.17 -6.41
CA HIS A 94 -7.54 1.72 -6.65
C HIS A 94 -6.72 0.99 -5.58
N LEU A 95 -6.17 1.70 -4.61
CA LEU A 95 -5.36 1.16 -3.54
C LEU A 95 -6.18 1.06 -2.25
N ALA A 96 -5.93 0.00 -1.49
CA ALA A 96 -6.55 -0.19 -0.19
C ALA A 96 -5.57 -0.85 0.78
N LEU A 97 -5.53 -0.36 2.01
CA LEU A 97 -4.79 -1.00 3.08
C LEU A 97 -5.48 -2.32 3.45
N GLY A 98 -4.69 -3.36 3.59
CA GLY A 98 -5.09 -4.62 4.20
C GLY A 98 -4.12 -5.01 5.31
N THR A 99 -4.62 -5.72 6.31
CA THR A 99 -3.79 -6.41 7.31
C THR A 99 -3.44 -7.81 6.82
N GLN A 100 -2.25 -8.35 7.13
CA GLN A 100 -1.95 -9.76 6.86
C GLN A 100 -2.95 -10.70 7.56
N ALA A 101 -3.57 -10.27 8.66
CA ALA A 101 -4.63 -10.98 9.36
C ALA A 101 -5.89 -11.25 8.51
N ASP A 102 -6.27 -10.34 7.59
CA ASP A 102 -7.37 -10.58 6.65
C ASP A 102 -6.95 -11.52 5.51
N ASN A 103 -5.68 -11.49 5.11
CA ASN A 103 -5.15 -12.34 4.04
C ASN A 103 -5.04 -13.82 4.48
N LYS A 104 -4.81 -14.10 5.77
CA LYS A 104 -4.80 -15.47 6.31
C LYS A 104 -6.21 -16.06 6.49
N ARG A 105 -7.23 -15.22 6.66
CA ARG A 105 -8.63 -15.70 6.76
C ARG A 105 -9.15 -16.17 5.40
N ASP A 106 -8.79 -15.47 4.32
CA ASP A 106 -9.14 -15.86 2.95
C ASP A 106 -8.41 -17.15 2.49
N ASP A 107 -7.16 -17.36 2.93
CA ASP A 107 -6.38 -18.58 2.64
C ASP A 107 -6.89 -19.82 3.40
N TRP A 108 -7.45 -19.64 4.60
CA TRP A 108 -8.06 -20.74 5.38
C TRP A 108 -9.43 -21.17 4.86
N GLU A 109 -10.26 -20.24 4.39
CA GLU A 109 -11.56 -20.60 3.79
C GLU A 109 -11.40 -21.36 2.46
N ASN A 110 -10.33 -21.09 1.69
CA ASN A 110 -10.06 -21.82 0.44
C ASN A 110 -9.37 -23.17 0.64
N TRP A 111 -8.55 -23.33 1.69
CA TRP A 111 -7.86 -24.61 1.98
C TRP A 111 -8.79 -25.66 2.61
N ALA A 112 -9.84 -25.25 3.33
CA ALA A 112 -10.71 -26.14 4.08
C ALA A 112 -11.93 -26.71 3.32
N GLY A 113 -11.95 -26.65 1.98
CA GLY A 113 -12.93 -27.41 1.18
C GLY A 113 -14.41 -27.22 1.56
N GLY A 114 -14.80 -26.08 2.15
CA GLY A 114 -16.19 -25.78 2.50
C GLY A 114 -16.83 -26.73 3.52
N VAL A 115 -16.11 -27.24 4.53
CA VAL A 115 -16.76 -27.90 5.67
C VAL A 115 -17.01 -26.92 6.81
N ASP A 116 -18.29 -26.73 7.09
CA ASP A 116 -18.81 -26.00 8.23
C ASP A 116 -18.57 -26.82 9.52
N PHE A 117 -17.84 -26.24 10.48
CA PHE A 117 -17.49 -26.90 11.74
C PHE A 117 -18.57 -26.74 12.83
N ASP A 118 -19.73 -26.15 12.53
CA ASP A 118 -20.85 -26.02 13.49
C ASP A 118 -21.60 -27.35 13.71
N PHE A 119 -21.22 -28.42 12.99
CA PHE A 119 -21.81 -29.75 13.11
C PHE A 119 -20.96 -30.78 13.88
N LEU A 120 -20.04 -30.34 14.75
CA LEU A 120 -19.31 -31.25 15.64
C LEU A 120 -20.15 -31.72 16.83
#